data_AF-M5PB02-F1
#
_entry.id   AF-M5PB02-F1
#
_cell.length_a   1.000
_cell.length_b   1.000
_cell.length_c   1.000
_cell.angle_alpha   90.00
_cell.angle_beta   90.00
_cell.angle_gamma   90.00
#
_symmetry.space_group_name_H-M   'P 1'
#
loop_
_entity.id
_entity.type
_entity.pdbx_description
1 polymer ?
#
loop_
_entity_poly.entity_id
_entity_poly.type
_entity_poly.pdbx_seq_one_letter_code
_entity_poly.pdbx_strand_id
1 'polypeptide(L)'
;MIVGYGTDEAREIDETAFEVKMPAGGIIQFYRAGGGGWGNPLEREPEKVLDDVLNEFVSIESALHDYGVVIDPETLAINEAETKRVRTSRIS
;
A
#
# COMPACT_ATOMS: atom_id res chain seq x y z
N MET A 1 -1.55 -1.78 -18.34
CA MET A 1 -1.45 -3.25 -18.08
C MET A 1 -0.28 -3.78 -18.87
N ILE A 2 0.41 -4.83 -18.42
CA ILE A 2 1.46 -5.49 -19.20
C ILE A 2 1.00 -6.90 -19.58
N VAL A 3 1.15 -7.28 -20.85
CA VAL A 3 0.88 -8.62 -21.38
C VAL A 3 2.21 -9.27 -21.75
N GLY A 4 2.44 -10.50 -21.31
CA GLY A 4 3.70 -11.21 -21.56
C GLY A 4 4.84 -10.77 -20.65
N TYR A 5 4.52 -10.20 -19.48
CA TYR A 5 5.52 -9.80 -18.49
C TYR A 5 6.43 -10.98 -18.13
N GLY A 6 7.74 -10.72 -17.99
CA GLY A 6 8.76 -11.74 -17.76
C GLY A 6 9.32 -12.40 -19.03
N THR A 7 8.94 -11.91 -20.22
CA THR A 7 9.44 -12.40 -21.51
C THR A 7 9.98 -11.26 -22.38
N ASP A 8 10.74 -11.59 -23.42
CA ASP A 8 11.23 -10.62 -24.42
C ASP A 8 10.10 -10.06 -25.31
N GLU A 9 8.89 -10.62 -25.21
CA GLU A 9 7.70 -10.19 -25.97
C GLU A 9 6.73 -9.34 -25.12
N ALA A 10 7.15 -8.86 -23.94
CA ALA A 10 6.30 -8.05 -23.05
C ALA A 10 5.81 -6.76 -23.73
N ARG A 11 4.52 -6.45 -23.57
CA ARG A 11 3.88 -5.24 -24.13
C ARG A 11 3.08 -4.50 -23.09
N GLU A 12 3.28 -3.20 -23.02
CA GLU A 12 2.42 -2.29 -22.27
C GLU A 12 1.15 -1.98 -23.09
N ILE A 13 0.01 -2.06 -22.41
CA ILE A 13 -1.32 -1.80 -22.95
C ILE A 13 -1.90 -0.64 -22.14
N ASP A 14 -2.08 0.50 -22.80
CA ASP A 14 -2.53 1.75 -22.18
C ASP A 14 -4.03 1.72 -21.84
N GLU A 15 -4.85 1.24 -22.78
CA GLU A 15 -6.31 1.22 -22.63
C GLU A 15 -6.90 -0.17 -22.87
N THR A 16 -7.03 -0.58 -24.14
CA THR A 16 -7.67 -1.83 -24.54
C THR A 16 -6.90 -2.48 -25.68
N ALA A 17 -6.79 -3.81 -25.66
CA ALA A 17 -6.24 -4.59 -26.75
C ALA A 17 -7.05 -5.87 -26.97
N PHE A 18 -7.17 -6.28 -28.23
CA PHE A 18 -7.88 -7.48 -28.66
C PHE A 18 -6.88 -8.46 -29.30
N GLU A 19 -7.09 -9.76 -29.07
CA GLU A 19 -6.32 -10.85 -29.72
C GLU A 19 -4.79 -10.73 -29.57
N VAL A 20 -4.32 -10.15 -28.45
CA VAL A 20 -2.88 -10.07 -28.18
C VAL A 20 -2.35 -11.48 -27.89
N LYS A 21 -1.40 -11.92 -28.72
CA LYS A 21 -0.71 -13.20 -28.54
C LYS A 21 0.01 -13.22 -27.19
N MET A 22 -0.30 -14.21 -26.35
CA MET A 22 0.41 -14.47 -25.10
C MET A 22 1.54 -15.48 -25.35
N PRO A 23 2.82 -15.13 -25.10
CA PRO A 23 3.90 -16.10 -25.16
C PRO A 23 3.75 -17.17 -24.06
N ALA A 24 4.27 -18.37 -24.31
CA ALA A 24 4.29 -19.43 -23.30
C ALA A 24 5.07 -18.96 -22.06
N GLY A 25 4.46 -19.07 -20.87
CA GLY A 25 5.05 -18.59 -19.62
C GLY A 25 4.92 -17.08 -19.36
N GLY A 26 4.31 -16.31 -20.28
CA GLY A 26 4.05 -14.89 -20.08
C GLY A 26 2.97 -14.61 -19.03
N ILE A 27 3.13 -13.51 -18.30
CA ILE A 27 2.20 -13.06 -17.25
C ILE A 27 1.37 -11.87 -17.74
N ILE A 28 0.10 -11.80 -17.34
CA ILE A 28 -0.69 -10.56 -17.42
C ILE A 28 -0.57 -9.82 -16.08
N GLN A 29 -0.01 -8.61 -16.11
CA GLN A 29 0.16 -7.78 -14.93
C GLN A 29 -0.71 -6.53 -15.01
N PHE A 30 -1.55 -6.35 -13.98
CA PHE A 30 -2.41 -5.18 -13.84
C PHE A 30 -1.93 -4.32 -12.68
N TYR A 31 -1.74 -3.03 -12.95
CA TYR A 31 -1.61 -2.01 -11.93
C TYR A 31 -2.93 -1.27 -11.86
N ARG A 32 -3.68 -1.46 -10.78
CA ARG A 32 -4.92 -0.72 -10.54
C ARG A 32 -4.62 0.42 -9.59
N ALA A 33 -5.10 1.62 -9.93
CA ALA A 33 -5.11 2.72 -8.98
C ALA A 33 -6.05 2.39 -7.81
N GLY A 34 -5.63 2.76 -6.60
CA GLY A 34 -6.50 2.78 -5.44
C GLY A 34 -7.39 4.03 -5.41
N GLY A 35 -8.24 4.14 -4.39
CA GLY A 35 -8.95 5.39 -4.08
C GLY A 35 -8.02 6.43 -3.44
N GLY A 36 -8.38 7.72 -3.54
CA GLY A 36 -7.70 8.80 -2.81
C GLY A 36 -8.11 8.89 -1.35
N GLY A 37 -7.21 9.36 -0.48
CA GLY A 37 -7.49 9.62 0.93
C GLY A 37 -8.25 10.92 1.18
N TRP A 38 -8.84 11.07 2.37
CA TRP A 38 -9.52 12.29 2.83
C TRP A 38 -9.07 12.68 4.23
N GLY A 39 -8.80 13.97 4.44
CA GLY A 39 -8.39 14.53 5.73
C GLY A 39 -6.90 14.38 6.03
N ASN A 40 -6.51 14.72 7.26
CA ASN A 40 -5.13 14.59 7.73
C ASN A 40 -4.84 13.14 8.18
N PRO A 41 -3.85 12.45 7.60
CA PRO A 41 -3.48 11.10 8.01
C PRO A 41 -3.14 10.96 9.51
N LEU A 42 -2.57 12.00 10.12
CA LEU A 42 -2.19 12.00 11.55
C LEU A 42 -3.41 12.04 12.49
N GLU A 43 -4.60 12.34 11.96
CA GLU A 43 -5.86 12.35 12.72
C GLU A 43 -6.61 11.00 12.63
N ARG A 44 -6.17 10.06 11.78
CA ARG A 44 -6.77 8.72 11.71
C ARG A 44 -6.59 7.99 13.04
N GLU A 45 -7.63 7.33 13.52
CA GLU A 45 -7.59 6.50 14.74
C GLU A 45 -6.50 5.41 14.59
N PRO A 46 -5.55 5.29 15.55
CA PRO A 46 -4.49 4.28 15.49
C PRO A 46 -4.99 2.85 15.30
N GLU A 47 -6.13 2.51 15.89
CA GLU A 47 -6.76 1.18 15.82
C GLU A 47 -7.20 0.86 14.38
N LYS A 48 -7.74 1.85 13.66
CA LYS A 48 -8.11 1.68 12.24
C LYS A 48 -6.87 1.52 11.36
N VAL A 49 -5.75 2.16 11.72
CA VAL A 49 -4.49 1.96 11.01
C VAL A 49 -3.93 0.56 11.29
N LEU A 50 -4.05 0.05 12.52
CA LEU A 50 -3.71 -1.32 12.83
C LEU A 50 -4.57 -2.30 12.02
N ASP A 51 -5.88 -2.07 11.93
CA ASP A 51 -6.75 -2.88 11.06
C ASP A 51 -6.30 -2.86 9.61
N ASP A 52 -5.91 -1.69 9.07
CA ASP A 52 -5.38 -1.57 7.71
C ASP A 52 -4.07 -2.38 7.53
N VAL A 53 -3.23 -2.45 8.58
CA VAL A 53 -2.01 -3.27 8.59
C VAL A 53 -2.31 -4.76 8.64
N LEU A 54 -3.24 -5.16 9.51
CA LEU A 54 -3.66 -6.56 9.64
C LEU A 54 -4.34 -7.08 8.36
N ASN A 55 -4.98 -6.20 7.60
CA ASN A 55 -5.59 -6.50 6.29
C ASN A 55 -4.62 -6.31 5.11
N GLU A 56 -3.33 -6.07 5.36
CA GLU A 56 -2.28 -5.89 4.34
C GLU A 56 -2.53 -4.72 3.37
N PHE A 57 -3.42 -3.78 3.72
CA PHE A 57 -3.62 -2.55 2.94
C PHE A 57 -2.52 -1.53 3.19
N VAL A 58 -1.93 -1.56 4.39
CA VAL A 58 -0.86 -0.66 4.85
C VAL A 58 0.27 -1.51 5.42
N SER A 59 1.52 -1.17 5.13
CA SER A 59 2.66 -1.83 5.78
C SER A 59 2.90 -1.22 7.18
N ILE A 60 3.57 -1.95 8.07
CA ILE A 60 3.99 -1.40 9.38
C ILE A 60 4.85 -0.13 9.19
N GLU A 61 5.69 -0.11 8.17
CA GLU A 61 6.50 1.06 7.82
C GLU A 61 5.63 2.25 7.39
N SER A 62 4.65 2.03 6.52
CA SER A 62 3.70 3.06 6.09
C SER A 62 2.80 3.53 7.23
N ALA A 63 2.43 2.67 8.18
CA ALA A 63 1.68 3.06 9.38
C ALA A 63 2.43 4.15 10.17
N LEU A 64 3.74 4.00 10.33
CA LEU A 64 4.59 5.02 10.98
C LEU A 64 4.81 6.23 10.08
N HIS A 65 5.16 6.01 8.82
CA HIS A 65 5.52 7.09 7.90
C HIS A 65 4.32 8.00 7.62
N ASP A 66 3.19 7.44 7.19
CA ASP A 66 2.05 8.19 6.71
C ASP A 66 1.09 8.60 7.84
N TYR A 67 0.83 7.69 8.79
CA TYR A 67 -0.17 7.91 9.85
C TYR A 67 0.43 8.25 11.21
N GLY A 68 1.76 8.14 11.36
CA GLY A 68 2.44 8.36 12.64
C GLY A 68 2.10 7.32 13.70
N VAL A 69 1.59 6.15 13.31
CA VAL A 69 1.20 5.06 14.21
C VAL A 69 2.34 4.06 14.30
N VAL A 70 2.78 3.80 15.54
CA VAL A 70 3.90 2.90 15.81
C VAL A 70 3.33 1.55 16.21
N ILE A 71 3.62 0.52 15.41
CA ILE A 71 3.17 -0.85 15.65
C ILE A 71 4.40 -1.71 15.88
N ASP A 72 4.37 -2.52 16.94
CA ASP A 72 5.40 -3.51 17.21
C ASP A 72 5.26 -4.69 16.23
N PRO A 73 6.31 -5.04 15.46
CA PRO A 73 6.22 -6.06 14.42
C PRO A 73 6.16 -7.49 14.95
N GLU A 74 6.56 -7.73 16.20
CA GLU A 74 6.52 -9.07 16.81
C GLU A 74 5.15 -9.35 17.42
N THR A 75 4.53 -8.34 18.03
CA THR A 75 3.28 -8.48 18.78
C THR A 75 2.06 -7.95 18.04
N LEU A 76 2.25 -7.15 16.98
CA LEU A 76 1.21 -6.42 16.25
C LEU A 76 0.35 -5.55 17.17
N ALA A 77 0.94 -5.02 18.24
CA ALA A 77 0.30 -4.09 19.16
C ALA A 77 0.71 -2.65 18.86
N ILE A 78 -0.22 -1.71 19.07
CA ILE A 78 0.06 -0.28 18.96
C ILE A 78 0.90 0.16 20.16
N ASN A 79 2.01 0.85 19.91
CA ASN A 79 2.73 1.59 20.92
C ASN A 79 2.11 2.99 21.06
N GLU A 80 1.16 3.14 21.98
CA GLU A 80 0.43 4.39 22.18
C GLU A 80 1.34 5.56 22.57
N ALA A 81 2.30 5.31 23.47
CA ALA A 81 3.20 6.35 23.96
C ALA A 81 4.05 6.93 22.82
N GLU A 82 4.61 6.05 21.99
CA GLU A 82 5.44 6.45 20.86
C GLU A 82 4.61 7.06 19.72
N THR A 83 3.42 6.51 19.45
CA THR A 83 2.46 7.08 18.48
C THR A 83 2.12 8.53 18.85
N LYS A 84 1.81 8.78 20.13
CA LYS A 84 1.54 10.14 20.63
C LYS A 84 2.75 11.05 20.48
N ARG A 85 3.94 10.56 20.81
CA ARG A 85 5.20 11.32 20.67
C ARG A 85 5.46 11.73 19.22
N VAL A 86 5.38 10.77 18.29
CA VAL A 86 5.60 10.97 16.86
C VAL A 86 4.60 11.97 16.29
N ARG A 87 3.30 11.80 16.56
CA ARG A 87 2.26 12.72 16.10
C ARG A 87 2.44 14.14 16.65
N THR A 88 2.77 14.27 17.94
CA THR A 88 3.02 15.59 18.56
C THR A 88 4.19 16.31 17.89
N SER A 89 5.28 15.59 17.58
CA SER A 89 6.46 16.18 16.91
C SER A 89 6.22 16.61 15.46
N ARG A 90 5.16 16.12 14.81
CA ARG A 90 4.84 16.43 13.40
C ARG A 90 3.79 17.54 13.25
N ILE A 91 3.09 17.86 14.33
CA ILE A 91 2.05 18.89 14.38
C ILE A 91 2.61 20.23 14.91
N SER A 92 3.77 20.22 15.56
CA SER A 92 4.51 21.43 15.97
C SER A 92 5.29 22.06 14.83
#